data_AF-A0A1V6LTS8-F1
#
_entry.id   AF-A0A1V6LTS8-F1
#
_cell.length_a   1.000
_cell.length_b   1.000
_cell.length_c   1.000
_cell.angle_alpha   90.00
_cell.angle_beta   90.00
_cell.angle_gamma   90.00
#
_symmetry.space_group_name_H-M   'P 1'
#
loop_
_entity.id
_entity.type
_entity.pdbx_description
1 polymer ?
#
loop_
_entity_poly.entity_id
_entity_poly.type
_entity_poly.pdbx_seq_one_letter_code
_entity_poly.pdbx_strand_id
1 'polypeptide(L)'
;MKNAEDLKYERARKRVAQLKSYYVHLGVYVVINAFILANLYIKSGYDNESFWDWKNFTTTFFWGIGLLFHTVRTFGIIPVYSSKWEDRKIKEFMARDKAEKEKYL
;
A
#
# COMPACT_ATOMS: atom_id res chain seq x y z
N MET A 1 -29.91 11.74 1.27
CA MET A 1 -28.64 12.07 1.96
C MET A 1 -28.13 10.78 2.57
N LYS A 2 -26.85 10.39 2.38
CA LYS A 2 -26.30 9.20 3.06
C LYS A 2 -26.28 9.47 4.56
N ASN A 3 -26.80 8.55 5.35
CA ASN A 3 -26.84 8.71 6.80
C ASN A 3 -25.44 8.44 7.40
N ALA A 4 -25.19 8.89 8.63
CA ALA A 4 -23.89 8.74 9.29
C ALA A 4 -23.45 7.27 9.40
N GLU A 5 -24.40 6.35 9.55
CA GLU A 5 -24.16 4.91 9.59
C GLU A 5 -23.70 4.36 8.22
N ASP A 6 -24.29 4.83 7.11
CA ASP A 6 -23.86 4.45 5.75
C ASP A 6 -22.40 4.87 5.48
N LEU A 7 -22.01 6.06 5.95
CA LEU A 7 -20.65 6.58 5.80
C LEU A 7 -19.62 5.82 6.65
N LYS A 8 -20.00 5.34 7.84
CA LYS A 8 -19.14 4.47 8.66
C LYS A 8 -18.99 3.11 8.00
N TYR A 9 -20.09 2.52 7.52
CA TYR A 9 -20.07 1.24 6.83
C TYR A 9 -19.23 1.27 5.55
N GLU A 10 -19.36 2.32 4.73
CA GLU A 10 -18.58 2.46 3.51
C GLU A 10 -17.06 2.58 3.80
N ARG A 11 -16.69 3.30 4.85
CA ARG A 11 -15.29 3.40 5.30
C ARG A 11 -14.75 2.06 5.78
N ALA A 12 -15.52 1.33 6.59
CA ALA A 12 -15.13 -0.01 7.05
C ALA A 12 -14.97 -0.98 5.86
N ARG A 13 -15.91 -0.96 4.90
CA ARG A 13 -15.84 -1.78 3.69
C ARG A 13 -14.61 -1.46 2.84
N LYS A 14 -14.30 -0.18 2.63
CA LYS A 14 -13.08 0.25 1.91
C LYS A 14 -11.81 -0.26 2.62
N ARG A 15 -11.79 -0.21 3.95
CA ARG A 15 -10.68 -0.70 4.76
C ARG A 15 -10.46 -2.21 4.57
N VAL A 16 -11.52 -3.00 4.65
CA VAL A 16 -11.47 -4.45 4.42
C VAL A 16 -11.01 -4.78 3.00
N ALA A 17 -11.50 -4.05 1.99
CA ALA A 17 -11.07 -4.24 0.61
C ALA A 17 -9.57 -3.98 0.40
N GLN A 18 -9.03 -2.92 1.04
CA GLN A 18 -7.59 -2.63 1.01
C GLN A 18 -6.76 -3.73 1.67
N LEU A 19 -7.19 -4.21 2.84
CA LEU A 19 -6.55 -5.34 3.54
C LEU A 19 -6.56 -6.60 2.68
N LYS A 20 -7.71 -6.96 2.09
CA LYS A 20 -7.81 -8.12 1.21
C LYS A 20 -6.87 -8.00 0.01
N SER A 21 -6.83 -6.84 -0.65
CA SER A 21 -5.94 -6.58 -1.78
C SER A 21 -4.46 -6.72 -1.38
N TYR A 22 -4.09 -6.23 -0.19
CA TYR A 22 -2.74 -6.40 0.34
C TYR A 22 -2.37 -7.87 0.57
N TYR A 23 -3.20 -8.64 1.28
CA TYR A 23 -2.90 -10.03 1.57
C TYR A 23 -2.82 -10.90 0.31
N VAL A 24 -3.66 -10.62 -0.69
CA VAL A 24 -3.56 -11.30 -1.99
C VAL A 24 -2.23 -10.98 -2.67
N HIS A 25 -1.85 -9.70 -2.73
CA HIS A 25 -0.58 -9.30 -3.35
C HIS A 25 0.63 -9.88 -2.60
N LEU A 26 0.63 -9.83 -1.27
CA LEU A 26 1.65 -10.43 -0.42
C LEU A 26 1.75 -11.95 -0.65
N GLY A 27 0.61 -12.64 -0.68
CA GLY A 27 0.57 -14.08 -0.92
C GLY A 27 1.15 -14.46 -2.28
N VAL A 28 0.72 -13.75 -3.34
CA VAL A 28 1.25 -13.94 -4.70
C VAL A 28 2.76 -13.67 -4.74
N TYR A 29 3.21 -12.59 -4.10
CA TYR A 29 4.63 -12.26 -4.00
C TYR A 29 5.43 -13.38 -3.34
N VAL A 30 4.97 -13.90 -2.19
CA VAL A 30 5.68 -14.98 -1.48
C VAL A 30 5.73 -16.26 -2.32
N VAL A 31 4.60 -16.68 -2.88
CA VAL A 31 4.51 -17.93 -3.66
C VAL A 31 5.38 -17.88 -4.91
N ILE A 32 5.31 -16.79 -5.68
CA ILE A 32 6.08 -16.65 -6.92
C ILE A 32 7.58 -16.54 -6.61
N ASN A 33 7.98 -15.72 -5.63
CA ASN A 33 9.39 -15.59 -5.29
C ASN A 33 9.97 -16.89 -4.72
N ALA A 34 9.23 -17.62 -3.89
CA ALA A 34 9.64 -18.94 -3.41
C ALA A 34 9.82 -19.92 -4.57
N PHE A 35 8.91 -19.93 -5.54
CA PHE A 35 9.02 -20.77 -6.73
C PHE A 35 10.23 -20.41 -7.60
N ILE A 36 10.48 -19.12 -7.82
CA ILE A 36 11.65 -18.64 -8.57
C ILE A 36 12.94 -19.05 -7.87
N LEU A 37 13.07 -18.78 -6.57
CA LEU A 37 14.27 -19.12 -5.79
C LEU A 37 14.51 -20.62 -5.75
N ALA A 38 13.46 -21.44 -5.57
CA ALA A 38 13.57 -22.89 -5.61
C ALA A 38 14.06 -23.41 -6.98
N ASN A 39 13.51 -22.89 -8.08
CA ASN A 39 13.97 -23.25 -9.43
C ASN A 39 15.42 -22.83 -9.68
N LEU A 40 15.80 -21.65 -9.20
CA LEU A 40 17.13 -21.11 -9.39
C LEU A 40 18.17 -21.91 -8.61
N TYR A 41 17.84 -22.35 -7.39
CA TYR A 41 18.66 -23.25 -6.58
C TYR A 41 18.84 -24.63 -7.21
N ILE A 42 17.77 -25.20 -7.79
CA ILE A 42 17.87 -26.47 -8.52
C ILE A 42 18.74 -26.29 -9.79
N LYS A 43 18.55 -25.19 -10.52
CA LYS A 43 19.30 -24.90 -11.75
C LYS A 43 20.78 -24.62 -11.50
N SER A 44 21.16 -24.07 -10.35
CA SER A 44 22.57 -23.89 -9.98
C SER A 44 23.27 -25.21 -9.64
N GLY A 45 22.57 -26.35 -9.65
CA GLY A 45 23.15 -27.64 -9.30
C GLY A 45 23.60 -27.70 -7.84
N TYR A 46 22.89 -27.00 -6.96
CA TYR A 46 23.23 -26.83 -5.54
C TYR A 46 24.54 -26.06 -5.30
N ASP A 47 25.08 -25.39 -6.33
CA ASP A 47 26.16 -24.45 -6.15
C ASP A 47 25.64 -23.19 -5.45
N ASN A 48 26.20 -22.93 -4.27
CA ASN A 48 25.83 -21.79 -3.45
C ASN A 48 26.37 -20.48 -4.03
N GLU A 49 27.54 -20.46 -4.70
CA GLU A 49 28.09 -19.21 -5.20
C GLU A 49 27.23 -18.61 -6.32
N SER A 50 26.79 -19.44 -7.26
CA SER A 50 25.89 -19.04 -8.35
C SER A 50 24.48 -18.66 -7.85
N PHE A 51 23.99 -19.31 -6.79
CA PHE A 51 22.68 -19.00 -6.20
C PHE A 51 22.68 -17.64 -5.49
N TRP A 52 23.73 -17.34 -4.72
CA TRP A 52 23.84 -16.10 -3.96
C TRP A 52 24.26 -14.87 -4.79
N ASP A 53 24.35 -14.99 -6.12
CA ASP A 53 24.56 -13.83 -7.00
C ASP A 53 23.42 -12.81 -6.79
N TRP A 54 23.81 -11.57 -6.48
CA TRP A 54 22.92 -10.43 -6.30
C TRP A 54 21.88 -10.29 -7.42
N LYS A 55 22.25 -10.64 -8.65
CA LYS A 55 21.37 -10.60 -9.82
C LYS A 55 20.08 -11.38 -9.61
N ASN A 56 20.14 -12.53 -8.93
CA ASN A 56 18.99 -13.40 -8.68
C ASN A 56 17.95 -12.76 -7.74
N PHE A 57 18.39 -11.88 -6.83
CA PHE A 57 17.53 -11.22 -5.85
C PHE A 57 17.00 -9.86 -6.32
N THR A 58 17.57 -9.30 -7.39
CA THR A 58 17.20 -7.98 -7.92
C THR A 58 15.70 -7.86 -8.18
N THR A 59 15.09 -8.87 -8.82
CA THR A 59 13.65 -8.88 -9.13
C THR A 59 12.81 -8.86 -7.85
N THR A 60 13.13 -9.75 -6.90
CA THR A 60 12.45 -9.84 -5.61
C THR A 60 12.60 -8.54 -4.83
N PHE A 61 13.78 -7.92 -4.84
CA PHE A 61 14.06 -6.67 -4.14
C PHE A 61 13.19 -5.51 -4.66
N PHE A 62 13.17 -5.28 -5.97
CA PHE A 62 12.37 -4.20 -6.55
C PHE A 62 10.86 -4.42 -6.40
N TRP A 63 10.39 -5.67 -6.52
CA TRP A 63 9.00 -6.00 -6.22
C TRP A 63 8.68 -5.82 -4.73
N GLY A 64 9.63 -6.14 -3.85
CA GLY A 64 9.55 -5.93 -2.41
C GLY A 64 9.36 -4.46 -2.05
N ILE A 65 10.00 -3.53 -2.77
CA ILE A 65 9.77 -2.08 -2.60
C ILE A 65 8.30 -1.73 -2.90
N GLY A 66 7.73 -2.24 -3.99
CA GLY A 66 6.31 -2.03 -4.30
C GLY A 66 5.37 -2.56 -3.22
N LEU A 67 5.69 -3.74 -2.68
CA LEU A 67 4.96 -4.35 -1.57
C LEU A 67 5.09 -3.54 -0.26
N LEU A 68 6.26 -2.95 0.01
CA LEU A 68 6.47 -2.04 1.14
C LEU A 68 5.58 -0.81 1.03
N PHE A 69 5.52 -0.16 -0.14
CA PHE A 69 4.59 0.96 -0.36
C PHE A 69 3.14 0.56 -0.15
N HIS A 70 2.72 -0.60 -0.64
CA HIS A 70 1.36 -1.11 -0.43
C HIS A 70 1.08 -1.40 1.05
N THR A 71 2.08 -1.93 1.79
CA THR A 71 2.01 -2.16 3.23
C THR A 71 1.82 -0.84 3.97
N VAL A 72 2.66 0.14 3.69
CA VAL A 72 2.58 1.48 4.30
C VAL A 72 1.23 2.12 4.04
N ARG A 73 0.72 2.06 2.80
CA ARG A 73 -0.61 2.57 2.43
C ARG A 73 -1.73 1.79 3.12
N THR A 74 -1.60 0.47 3.21
CA THR A 74 -2.64 -0.40 3.78
C THR A 74 -2.66 -0.32 5.29
N PHE A 75 -1.56 -0.11 5.99
CA PHE A 75 -1.58 0.00 7.46
C PHE A 75 -1.60 1.45 7.96
N GLY A 76 -1.40 2.43 7.07
CA GLY A 76 -1.38 3.84 7.46
C GLY A 76 -0.16 4.17 8.34
N ILE A 77 0.95 3.47 8.14
CA ILE A 77 2.16 3.56 8.99
C ILE A 77 2.79 4.96 8.94
N ILE A 78 2.62 5.68 7.82
CA ILE A 78 3.09 7.07 7.71
C ILE A 78 2.00 8.02 8.26
N PRO A 79 2.27 8.79 9.33
CA PRO A 79 1.30 9.68 9.97
C PRO A 79 0.85 10.87 9.08
N VAL A 80 1.63 11.19 8.03
CA VAL A 80 1.28 12.21 7.01
C VAL A 80 -0.01 11.85 6.27
N TYR A 81 -0.35 10.57 6.14
CA TYR A 81 -1.58 10.10 5.50
C TYR A 81 -2.65 9.66 6.53
N SER A 82 -2.54 10.12 7.78
CA SER A 82 -3.60 9.85 8.76
C SER A 82 -4.84 10.68 8.45
N SER A 83 -6.02 10.12 8.71
CA SER A 83 -7.33 10.79 8.58
C SER A 83 -7.35 12.19 9.21
N LYS A 84 -6.52 12.45 10.23
CA LYS A 84 -6.41 13.77 10.87
C LYS A 84 -5.76 14.82 9.96
N TRP A 85 -4.75 14.47 9.16
CA TRP A 85 -4.14 15.40 8.21
C TRP A 85 -5.13 15.74 7.09
N GLU A 86 -5.83 14.73 6.59
CA GLU A 86 -6.84 14.87 5.54
C GLU A 86 -8.01 15.74 6.02
N ASP A 87 -8.56 15.46 7.21
CA ASP A 87 -9.60 16.26 7.85
C ASP A 87 -9.15 17.72 8.06
N ARG A 88 -7.91 17.93 8.49
CA ARG A 88 -7.35 19.28 8.65
C ARG A 88 -7.30 20.03 7.33
N LYS A 89 -6.84 19.38 6.25
CA LYS A 89 -6.74 20.02 4.94
C LYS A 89 -8.10 20.31 4.33
N ILE A 90 -9.07 19.41 4.47
CA ILE A 90 -10.46 19.65 4.03
C ILE A 90 -11.04 20.87 4.74
N LYS A 91 -10.87 20.98 6.07
CA LYS A 91 -11.32 22.16 6.83
C LYS A 91 -10.63 23.44 6.36
N GLU A 92 -9.32 23.37 6.08
CA GLU A 92 -8.54 24.51 5.60
C GLU A 92 -9.04 24.99 4.22
N PHE A 93 -9.33 24.07 3.30
CA PHE A 93 -9.90 24.42 1.99
C PHE A 93 -11.30 25.00 2.10
N MET A 94 -12.19 24.42 2.90
CA MET A 94 -13.54 24.97 3.09
C MET A 94 -13.53 26.36 3.74
N ALA A 95 -12.60 26.60 4.66
CA ALA A 95 -12.44 27.92 5.27
C ALA A 95 -11.93 28.96 4.26
N ARG A 96 -11.00 28.59 3.37
CA ARG A 96 -10.52 29.45 2.29
C ARG A 96 -11.62 29.78 1.28
N ASP A 97 -12.37 28.77 0.82
CA ASP A 97 -13.52 28.97 -0.09
C ASP A 97 -14.57 29.93 0.51
N LYS A 98 -14.85 29.80 1.81
CA LYS A 98 -15.80 30.67 2.50
C LYS A 98 -15.28 32.12 2.57
N ALA A 99 -14.01 32.30 2.95
CA ALA A 99 -13.39 33.62 3.01
C ALA A 99 -13.29 34.28 1.62
N GLU A 100 -13.05 33.49 0.56
CA GLU A 100 -13.02 33.97 -0.81
C GLU A 100 -14.41 34.42 -1.27
N LYS A 101 -15.47 33.65 -1.00
CA LYS A 101 -16.86 34.05 -1.28
C LYS A 101 -17.27 35.34 -0.56
N GLU A 102 -16.86 35.50 0.70
CA GLU A 102 -17.14 36.72 1.49
C GLU A 102 -16.39 37.96 0.97
N LYS A 103 -15.29 37.79 0.23
CA LYS A 103 -14.52 38.90 -0.36
C LYS A 103 -15.17 39.49 -1.63
N TYR A 104 -16.03 38.72 -2.30
CA TYR A 104 -16.69 39.10 -3.55
C TYR A 104 -18.19 39.44 -3.38
N LEU A 105 -18.68 39.45 -2.13
CA LEU A 105 -20.01 39.90 -1.72
C LEU A 105 -19.91 41.27 -1.05
#